data_AF-A0ABD5S3G3-F1
#
_entry.id   AF-A0ABD5S3G3-F1
#
_cell.length_a   1.000
_cell.length_b   1.000
_cell.length_c   1.000
_cell.angle_alpha   90.00
_cell.angle_beta   90.00
_cell.angle_gamma   90.00
#
_symmetry.space_group_name_H-M   'P 1'
#
loop_
_entity.id
_entity.type
_entity.pdbx_description
1 polymer ?
#
loop_
_entity_poly.entity_id
_entity_poly.type
_entity_poly.pdbx_seq_one_letter_code
_entity_poly.pdbx_strand_id
1 'polypeptide(L)'
;MSSNKTNPRLQSLIAELKSASRGSDANVWSDVATRLEKPRRTHAEVNLGRIERYAREDETVVVPGKVLGSGVLQKNVTVAAVDFSSTAKRKIDQVGDAVEVEQLLEQNPEGSNVRVIR
;
A
#
# COMPACT_ATOMS: atom_id res chain seq x y z
N MET A 1 17.77 -12.04 3.28
CA MET A 1 18.47 -10.79 2.86
C MET A 1 17.81 -9.62 3.57
N SER A 2 18.57 -8.87 4.36
CA SER A 2 18.10 -7.62 4.99
C SER A 2 18.08 -6.50 3.96
N SER A 3 17.05 -5.67 4.02
CA SER A 3 16.87 -4.50 3.16
C SER A 3 17.88 -3.41 3.54
N ASN A 4 18.72 -2.96 2.61
CA ASN A 4 19.76 -1.94 2.85
C ASN A 4 19.18 -0.50 2.90
N LYS A 5 18.03 -0.31 3.55
CA LYS A 5 17.36 1.00 3.67
C LYS A 5 17.94 1.75 4.84
N THR A 6 18.09 3.06 4.70
CA THR A 6 18.51 3.91 5.83
C THR A 6 17.35 4.26 6.76
N ASN A 7 16.10 4.23 6.28
CA ASN A 7 14.90 4.54 7.07
C ASN A 7 14.49 3.34 7.93
N PRO A 8 14.52 3.43 9.28
CA PRO A 8 14.20 2.31 10.17
C PRO A 8 12.76 1.82 10.04
N ARG A 9 11.76 2.71 9.93
CA ARG A 9 10.34 2.33 9.75
C ARG A 9 10.17 1.46 8.51
N LEU A 10 10.79 1.86 7.40
CA LEU A 10 10.72 1.09 6.15
C LEU A 10 11.44 -0.25 6.25
N GLN A 11 12.55 -0.34 7.01
CA GLN A 11 13.20 -1.62 7.26
C GLN A 11 12.27 -2.56 8.05
N SER A 12 11.64 -2.07 9.11
CA SER A 12 10.69 -2.84 9.92
C SER A 12 9.50 -3.32 9.10
N LEU A 13 8.85 -2.43 8.35
CA LEU A 13 7.73 -2.79 7.47
C LEU A 13 8.11 -3.90 6.47
N ILE A 14 9.30 -3.81 5.84
CA ILE A 14 9.77 -4.86 4.92
C ILE A 14 9.98 -6.19 5.65
N ALA A 15 10.52 -6.17 6.88
CA ALA A 15 10.71 -7.37 7.68
C ALA A 15 9.38 -8.00 8.10
N GLU A 16 8.40 -7.19 8.48
CA GLU A 16 7.05 -7.61 8.86
C GLU A 16 6.30 -8.23 7.67
N LEU A 17 6.28 -7.56 6.51
CA LEU A 17 5.68 -8.10 5.28
C LEU A 17 6.28 -9.46 4.88
N LYS A 18 7.61 -9.61 4.99
CA LYS A 18 8.29 -10.88 4.73
C LYS A 18 7.97 -11.96 5.76
N SER A 19 7.64 -11.57 6.99
CA SER A 19 7.29 -12.51 8.05
C SER A 19 5.87 -13.00 7.86
N ALA A 20 4.93 -12.08 7.55
CA ALA A 20 3.56 -12.41 7.18
C ALA A 20 3.49 -13.36 5.97
N SER A 21 4.31 -13.13 4.94
CA SER A 21 4.35 -13.97 3.74
C SER A 21 4.93 -15.38 3.95
N ARG A 22 5.52 -15.67 5.12
CA ARG A 22 6.03 -17.02 5.44
C ARG A 22 5.01 -17.85 6.21
N GLY A 23 4.14 -17.20 6.98
CA GLY A 23 3.10 -17.84 7.78
C GLY A 23 1.79 -18.08 7.00
N SER A 24 1.69 -17.55 5.79
CA SER A 24 0.51 -17.63 4.93
C SER A 24 0.92 -17.82 3.47
N ASP A 25 0.06 -18.41 2.64
CA ASP A 25 0.21 -18.42 1.17
C ASP A 25 -0.08 -17.02 0.56
N ALA A 26 0.16 -15.94 1.33
CA ALA A 26 -0.05 -14.55 0.95
C ALA A 26 1.07 -14.06 0.02
N ASN A 27 1.00 -14.48 -1.25
CA ASN A 27 1.93 -14.05 -2.29
C ASN A 27 1.99 -12.51 -2.43
N VAL A 28 0.92 -11.80 -2.05
CA VAL A 28 0.83 -10.34 -2.12
C VAL A 28 1.85 -9.63 -1.22
N TRP A 29 2.07 -10.10 0.01
CA TRP A 29 3.00 -9.43 0.94
C TRP A 29 4.46 -9.63 0.54
N SER A 30 4.79 -10.80 -0.02
CA SER A 30 6.10 -11.05 -0.61
C SER A 30 6.37 -10.11 -1.81
N ASP A 31 5.38 -9.89 -2.67
CA ASP A 31 5.48 -8.95 -3.80
C ASP A 31 5.67 -7.50 -3.32
N VAL A 32 4.83 -7.04 -2.37
CA VAL A 32 4.95 -5.69 -1.78
C VAL A 32 6.33 -5.51 -1.13
N ALA A 33 6.79 -6.46 -0.32
CA ALA A 33 8.12 -6.40 0.31
C ALA A 33 9.23 -6.30 -0.74
N THR A 34 9.20 -7.18 -1.75
CA THR A 34 10.20 -7.22 -2.82
C THR A 34 10.28 -5.88 -3.57
N ARG A 35 9.14 -5.21 -3.77
CA ARG A 35 9.10 -3.87 -4.39
C ARG A 35 9.70 -2.81 -3.49
N LEU A 36 9.39 -2.85 -2.18
CA LEU A 36 9.91 -1.89 -1.22
C LEU A 36 11.42 -2.06 -0.98
N GLU A 37 11.98 -3.24 -1.19
CA GLU A 37 13.44 -3.46 -1.15
C GLU A 37 14.19 -2.74 -2.26
N LYS A 38 13.58 -2.54 -3.44
CA LYS A 38 14.19 -1.80 -4.55
C LYS A 38 14.46 -0.33 -4.20
N PRO A 39 15.41 0.36 -4.84
CA PRO A 39 15.72 1.76 -4.55
C PRO A 39 14.47 2.66 -4.51
N ARG A 40 14.43 3.65 -3.59
CA ARG A 40 13.24 4.51 -3.36
C ARG A 40 12.69 5.15 -4.64
N ARG A 41 13.56 5.53 -5.57
CA ARG A 41 13.17 6.10 -6.88
C ARG A 41 12.33 5.17 -7.78
N THR A 42 12.24 3.89 -7.42
CA THR A 42 11.44 2.88 -8.15
C THR A 42 10.17 2.47 -7.41
N HIS A 43 9.95 3.01 -6.21
CA HIS A 43 8.71 2.80 -5.46
C HIS A 43 7.53 3.42 -6.20
N ALA A 44 6.34 2.90 -5.96
CA ALA A 44 5.15 3.37 -6.64
C ALA A 44 4.83 4.82 -6.22
N GLU A 45 4.41 5.64 -7.19
CA GLU A 45 3.79 6.94 -6.96
C GLU A 45 2.47 6.97 -7.72
N VAL A 46 1.36 6.82 -6.99
CA VAL A 46 0.03 6.60 -7.56
C VAL A 46 -0.85 7.79 -7.29
N ASN A 47 -1.46 8.35 -8.33
CA ASN A 47 -2.45 9.41 -8.19
C ASN A 47 -3.87 8.84 -8.00
N LEU A 48 -4.75 9.58 -7.30
CA LEU A 48 -6.14 9.19 -7.05
C LEU A 48 -6.90 8.80 -8.33
N GLY A 49 -6.70 9.53 -9.44
CA GLY A 49 -7.35 9.20 -10.71
C GLY A 49 -6.95 7.82 -11.28
N ARG A 50 -5.76 7.30 -10.93
CA ARG A 50 -5.36 5.93 -11.28
C ARG A 50 -6.09 4.91 -10.38
N ILE A 51 -6.22 5.20 -9.09
CA ILE A 51 -6.98 4.35 -8.16
C ILE A 51 -8.43 4.28 -8.61
N GLU A 52 -9.07 5.43 -8.85
CA GLU A 52 -10.45 5.52 -9.36
C GLU A 52 -10.65 4.68 -10.63
N ARG A 53 -9.71 4.74 -11.58
CA ARG A 53 -9.84 3.98 -12.83
C ARG A 53 -9.81 2.46 -12.64
N TYR A 54 -9.00 1.96 -11.71
CA TYR A 54 -8.64 0.53 -11.65
C TYR A 54 -9.15 -0.20 -10.40
N ALA A 55 -9.53 0.51 -9.35
CA ALA A 55 -10.17 -0.06 -8.18
C ALA A 55 -11.66 -0.33 -8.46
N ARG A 56 -12.20 -1.33 -7.76
CA ARG A 56 -13.64 -1.58 -7.66
C ARG A 56 -14.18 -0.96 -6.38
N GLU A 57 -15.48 -0.69 -6.35
CA GLU A 57 -16.17 -0.28 -5.13
C GLU A 57 -15.94 -1.32 -4.01
N ASP A 58 -15.82 -0.84 -2.78
CA ASP A 58 -15.61 -1.63 -1.55
C ASP A 58 -14.35 -2.52 -1.57
N GLU A 59 -13.39 -2.19 -2.43
CA GLU A 59 -12.13 -2.93 -2.56
C GLU A 59 -11.02 -2.36 -1.66
N THR A 60 -10.15 -3.27 -1.20
CA THR A 60 -8.86 -2.89 -0.59
C THR A 60 -7.74 -2.83 -1.64
N VAL A 61 -7.15 -1.64 -1.78
CA VAL A 61 -6.02 -1.36 -2.66
C VAL A 61 -4.75 -1.18 -1.85
N VAL A 62 -3.67 -1.86 -2.24
CA VAL A 62 -2.33 -1.64 -1.70
C VAL A 62 -1.44 -0.93 -2.72
N VAL A 63 -0.82 0.17 -2.29
CA VAL A 63 0.20 0.90 -3.05
C VAL A 63 1.56 0.70 -2.37
N PRO A 64 2.52 0.00 -3.01
CA PRO A 64 3.86 -0.23 -2.48
C PRO A 64 4.75 1.02 -2.68
N GLY A 65 4.32 2.12 -2.07
CA GLY A 65 4.90 3.44 -2.23
C GLY A 65 3.94 4.54 -1.77
N LYS A 66 3.99 5.69 -2.44
CA LYS A 66 3.25 6.90 -2.04
C LYS A 66 2.00 7.13 -2.88
N VAL A 67 0.94 7.63 -2.25
CA VAL A 67 -0.27 8.10 -2.94
C VAL A 67 -0.32 9.63 -3.00
N LEU A 68 -0.60 10.14 -4.19
CA LEU A 68 -0.60 11.56 -4.56
C LEU A 68 -2.02 12.04 -4.90
N GLY A 69 -2.32 13.30 -4.63
CA GLY A 69 -3.69 13.84 -4.62
C GLY A 69 -4.30 14.23 -5.98
N SER A 70 -3.65 13.93 -7.11
CA SER A 70 -4.17 14.31 -8.44
C SER A 70 -5.33 13.41 -8.87
N GLY A 71 -6.35 14.03 -9.46
CA GLY A 71 -7.60 13.37 -9.82
C GLY A 71 -8.67 13.42 -8.73
N VAL A 72 -9.75 12.71 -9.00
CA VAL A 72 -10.93 12.56 -8.15
C VAL A 72 -11.07 11.08 -7.83
N LEU A 73 -11.36 10.77 -6.57
CA LEU A 73 -11.77 9.45 -6.12
C LEU A 73 -13.23 9.57 -5.70
N GLN A 74 -14.09 8.74 -6.27
CA GLN A 74 -15.52 8.72 -5.97
C GLN A 74 -15.94 7.39 -5.37
N LYS A 75 -15.25 6.31 -5.74
CA LYS A 75 -15.48 4.98 -5.19
C LYS A 75 -15.07 4.92 -3.73
N ASN A 76 -15.90 4.30 -2.90
CA ASN A 76 -15.55 3.90 -1.56
C ASN A 76 -14.52 2.77 -1.64
N VAL A 77 -13.27 3.07 -1.32
CA VAL A 77 -12.16 2.11 -1.35
C VAL A 77 -11.28 2.31 -0.13
N THR A 78 -10.79 1.21 0.43
CA THR A 78 -9.73 1.24 1.42
C THR A 78 -8.39 1.30 0.69
N VAL A 79 -7.65 2.39 0.84
CA VAL A 79 -6.33 2.55 0.24
C VAL A 79 -5.27 2.41 1.32
N ALA A 80 -4.46 1.36 1.23
CA ALA A 80 -3.29 1.14 2.06
C ALA A 80 -2.02 1.56 1.31
N ALA A 81 -1.21 2.45 1.88
CA ALA A 81 0.04 2.89 1.26
C ALA A 81 1.15 3.11 2.30
N VAL A 82 2.40 3.16 1.82
CA VAL A 82 3.56 3.47 2.68
C VAL A 82 3.51 4.92 3.15
N ASP A 83 3.00 5.80 2.29
CA ASP A 83 2.86 7.22 2.60
C ASP A 83 1.76 7.86 1.74
N PHE A 84 1.24 9.00 2.20
CA PHE A 84 0.25 9.80 1.49
C PHE A 84 0.69 11.25 1.43
N SER A 85 0.40 11.93 0.32
CA SER A 85 0.33 13.39 0.38
C SER A 85 -0.86 13.81 1.25
N SER A 86 -0.75 14.97 1.93
CA SER A 86 -1.84 15.50 2.77
C SER A 86 -3.16 15.66 2.00
N THR A 87 -3.07 16.02 0.71
CA THR A 87 -4.23 16.15 -0.17
C THR A 87 -4.80 14.79 -0.58
N ALA A 88 -3.96 13.78 -0.81
CA ALA A 88 -4.44 12.43 -1.07
C ALA A 88 -5.22 11.87 0.13
N LYS A 89 -4.60 11.90 1.32
CA LYS A 89 -5.21 11.39 2.56
C LYS A 89 -6.59 12.02 2.79
N ARG A 90 -6.66 13.36 2.79
CA ARG A 90 -7.93 14.10 2.95
C ARG A 90 -8.99 13.72 1.92
N LYS A 91 -8.62 13.55 0.65
CA LYS A 91 -9.59 13.22 -0.43
C LYS A 91 -10.07 11.77 -0.34
N ILE A 92 -9.22 10.85 0.10
CA ILE A 92 -9.60 9.46 0.31
C ILE A 92 -10.56 9.37 1.50
N ASP A 93 -10.19 9.97 2.64
CA ASP A 93 -10.99 9.97 3.88
C ASP A 93 -12.38 10.65 3.74
N GLN A 94 -12.66 11.30 2.61
CA GLN A 94 -13.98 11.86 2.29
C GLN A 94 -14.96 10.82 1.73
N VAL A 95 -14.47 9.73 1.16
CA VAL A 95 -15.29 8.73 0.43
C VAL A 95 -14.99 7.29 0.84
N GLY A 96 -13.80 7.02 1.37
CA GLY A 96 -13.37 5.72 1.87
C GLY A 96 -12.28 5.92 2.94
N ASP A 97 -11.32 5.01 3.01
CA ASP A 97 -10.35 4.97 4.12
C ASP A 97 -8.91 5.01 3.63
N ALA A 98 -8.11 5.97 4.10
CA ALA A 98 -6.66 5.95 3.91
C ALA A 98 -5.97 5.34 5.14
N VAL A 99 -5.36 4.16 4.97
CA VAL A 99 -4.64 3.44 6.02
C VAL A 99 -3.17 3.23 5.66
N GLU A 100 -2.32 3.04 6.66
CA GLU A 100 -0.93 2.66 6.42
C GLU A 100 -0.84 1.15 6.11
N VAL A 101 0.18 0.73 5.35
CA VAL A 101 0.37 -0.70 5.03
C VAL A 101 0.57 -1.53 6.28
N GLU A 102 1.25 -1.00 7.29
CA GLU A 102 1.43 -1.62 8.61
C GLU A 102 0.07 -1.99 9.22
N GLN A 103 -0.87 -1.04 9.24
CA GLN A 103 -2.20 -1.24 9.80
C GLN A 103 -3.00 -2.28 9.01
N LEU A 104 -2.93 -2.25 7.67
CA LEU A 104 -3.60 -3.28 6.86
C LEU A 104 -2.99 -4.66 7.09
N LEU A 105 -1.67 -4.75 7.26
CA LEU A 105 -0.97 -6.02 7.51
C LEU A 105 -1.40 -6.65 8.84
N GLU A 106 -1.58 -5.84 9.88
CA GLU A 106 -2.10 -6.29 11.18
C GLU A 106 -3.55 -6.81 11.08
N GLN A 107 -4.39 -6.14 10.28
CA GLN A 107 -5.80 -6.50 10.13
C GLN A 107 -6.05 -7.66 9.16
N ASN A 108 -5.23 -7.78 8.12
CA ASN A 108 -5.34 -8.79 7.08
C ASN A 108 -3.97 -9.45 6.81
N PRO A 109 -3.42 -10.21 7.77
CA PRO A 109 -2.11 -10.84 7.62
C PRO A 109 -2.07 -11.86 6.47
N GLU A 110 -3.22 -12.42 6.08
CA GLU A 110 -3.35 -13.37 4.95
C GLU A 110 -3.34 -12.67 3.58
N GLY A 111 -3.52 -11.35 3.53
CA GLY A 111 -3.52 -10.59 2.27
C GLY A 111 -4.61 -11.00 1.28
N SER A 112 -5.72 -11.53 1.80
CA SER A 112 -6.84 -11.97 0.97
C SER A 112 -7.64 -10.79 0.43
N ASN A 113 -8.17 -10.90 -0.79
CA ASN A 113 -9.00 -9.89 -1.46
C ASN A 113 -8.36 -8.50 -1.59
N VAL A 114 -7.03 -8.44 -1.74
CA VAL A 114 -6.28 -7.19 -1.92
C VAL A 114 -5.83 -7.02 -3.38
N ARG A 115 -5.92 -5.79 -3.90
CA ARG A 115 -5.35 -5.42 -5.20
C ARG A 115 -4.14 -4.52 -5.06
N VAL A 116 -3.02 -4.91 -5.67
CA VAL A 116 -1.82 -4.07 -5.71
C VAL A 116 -1.88 -3.13 -6.93
N ILE A 117 -1.83 -1.82 -6.70
CA ILE A 117 -1.75 -0.79 -7.76
C ILE A 117 -0.38 -0.10 -7.70
N ARG A 118 0.19 0.19 -8.88
CA ARG A 118 1.42 0.98 -9.02
C ARG A 118 1.31 1.93 -10.19
#